data_AF-A0A9X1IBF2-F1
#
_entry.id   AF-A0A9X1IBF2-F1
#
_cell.length_a   1.000
_cell.length_b   1.000
_cell.length_c   1.000
_cell.angle_alpha   90.00
_cell.angle_beta   90.00
_cell.angle_gamma   90.00
#
_symmetry.space_group_name_H-M   'P 1'
#
loop_
_entity.id
_entity.type
_entity.pdbx_description
1 polymer ?
#
loop_
_entity_poly.entity_id
_entity_poly.type
_entity_poly.pdbx_seq_one_letter_code
_entity_poly.pdbx_strand_id
1 'polypeptide(L)'
;MRKSIHALSQTELINALKINDSYILKQFYTLHYKKIEALVLKNSGITEYTKDVYQGAFLTVLPQTAKADKFVPKKRNRFTRLFIQYCKKQMDRCFTTEKL
;
A
#
# COMPACT_ATOMS: atom_id res chain seq x y z
N MET A 1 5.09 -10.92 23.30
CA MET A 1 5.63 -9.88 22.39
C MET A 1 4.76 -9.80 21.14
N ARG A 2 4.42 -8.61 20.65
CA ARG A 2 3.75 -8.46 19.35
C ARG A 2 4.72 -8.82 18.22
N LYS A 3 4.27 -9.60 17.22
CA LYS A 3 5.09 -9.98 16.05
C LYS A 3 5.43 -8.73 15.21
N SER A 4 6.68 -8.64 14.74
CA SER A 4 7.10 -7.66 13.73
C SER A 4 6.40 -7.94 12.39
N ILE A 5 6.20 -6.91 11.56
CA ILE A 5 5.58 -7.04 10.25
C ILE A 5 6.32 -8.03 9.33
N HIS A 6 7.64 -8.17 9.50
CA HIS A 6 8.47 -9.11 8.74
C HIS A 6 8.26 -10.58 9.15
N ALA A 7 7.72 -10.81 10.35
CA ALA A 7 7.42 -12.13 10.88
C ALA A 7 5.99 -12.58 10.59
N LEU A 8 5.14 -11.70 10.04
CA LEU A 8 3.77 -12.06 9.66
C LEU A 8 3.76 -12.83 8.34
N SER A 9 2.97 -13.90 8.31
CA SER A 9 2.49 -14.46 7.05
C SER A 9 1.61 -13.44 6.33
N GLN A 10 1.38 -13.67 5.04
CA GLN A 10 0.55 -12.76 4.25
C GLN A 10 -0.90 -12.70 4.75
N THR A 11 -1.45 -13.83 5.19
CA THR A 11 -2.80 -13.90 5.77
C THR A 11 -2.86 -13.16 7.10
N GLU A 12 -1.87 -13.33 7.97
CA GLU A 12 -1.78 -12.58 9.23
C GLU A 12 -1.66 -11.08 8.98
N LEU A 13 -0.86 -10.65 8.00
CA LEU A 13 -0.75 -9.25 7.61
C LEU A 13 -2.10 -8.70 7.14
N ILE A 14 -2.78 -9.38 6.22
CA ILE A 14 -4.08 -8.93 5.70
C ILE A 14 -5.12 -8.83 6.82
N ASN A 15 -5.17 -9.82 7.71
CA ASN A 15 -6.09 -9.80 8.85
C ASN A 15 -5.79 -8.65 9.81
N ALA A 16 -4.51 -8.41 10.13
CA ALA A 16 -4.09 -7.28 10.96
C ALA A 16 -4.49 -5.93 10.35
N LEU A 17 -4.35 -5.78 9.03
CA LEU A 17 -4.77 -4.56 8.32
C LEU A 17 -6.30 -4.41 8.30
N LYS A 18 -7.06 -5.51 8.16
CA LYS A 18 -8.53 -5.48 8.18
C LYS A 18 -9.11 -5.03 9.52
N ILE A 19 -8.51 -5.47 10.62
CA ILE A 19 -8.94 -5.10 11.98
C ILE A 19 -8.38 -3.75 12.43
N ASN A 20 -7.73 -3.00 11.54
CA ASN A 20 -7.06 -1.73 11.85
C ASN A 20 -6.06 -1.85 13.01
N ASP A 21 -5.26 -2.92 13.06
CA ASP A 21 -4.19 -3.06 14.06
C ASP A 21 -3.20 -1.89 13.90
N SER A 22 -3.26 -0.94 14.84
CA SER A 22 -2.49 0.31 14.78
C SER A 22 -0.97 0.09 14.79
N TYR A 23 -0.50 -0.99 15.43
CA TYR A 23 0.92 -1.33 15.48
C TYR A 23 1.39 -1.82 14.12
N ILE A 24 0.63 -2.73 13.49
CA ILE A 24 0.94 -3.23 12.15
C ILE A 24 0.76 -2.15 11.08
N LEU A 25 -0.26 -1.30 11.19
CA LEU A 25 -0.47 -0.17 10.29
C LEU A 25 0.71 0.81 10.31
N LYS A 26 1.21 1.17 11.51
CA LYS A 26 2.39 2.03 11.64
C LYS A 26 3.63 1.42 11.01
N GLN A 27 3.86 0.13 11.25
CA GLN A 27 4.98 -0.61 10.64
C GLN A 27 4.85 -0.66 9.11
N PHE A 28 3.66 -0.95 8.60
CA PHE A 28 3.40 -1.02 7.16
C PHE A 28 3.59 0.35 6.48
N TYR A 29 3.11 1.42 7.12
CA TYR A 29 3.31 2.80 6.67
C TYR A 29 4.79 3.16 6.61
N THR A 30 5.51 3.04 7.72
CA THR A 30 6.93 3.39 7.78
C THR A 30 7.80 2.58 6.82
N LEU A 31 7.47 1.29 6.60
CA LEU A 31 8.17 0.42 5.67
C LEU A 31 8.01 0.85 4.20
N HIS A 32 6.85 1.38 3.82
CA HIS A 32 6.51 1.66 2.42
C HIS A 32 6.53 3.13 2.06
N TYR A 33 6.42 4.04 3.03
CA TYR A 33 6.31 5.47 2.78
C TYR A 33 7.49 6.01 1.98
N LYS A 34 8.74 5.77 2.42
CA LYS A 34 9.95 6.23 1.71
C LYS A 34 10.02 5.77 0.25
N LYS A 35 9.54 4.56 -0.02
CA LYS A 35 9.49 4.01 -1.38
C LYS A 35 8.42 4.70 -2.24
N ILE A 36 7.28 5.02 -1.64
CA ILE A 36 6.20 5.74 -2.32
C ILE A 36 6.59 7.21 -2.54
N GLU A 37 7.24 7.83 -1.56
CA GLU A 37 7.80 9.19 -1.67
C GLU A 37 8.78 9.30 -2.84
N ALA A 38 9.75 8.38 -2.92
CA ALA A 38 10.68 8.34 -4.04
C ALA A 38 9.98 8.09 -5.40
N LEU A 39 8.91 7.29 -5.41
CA LEU A 39 8.10 7.09 -6.62
C LEU A 39 7.35 8.36 -7.01
N VAL A 40 6.73 9.04 -6.05
CA VAL A 40 5.98 10.27 -6.30
C VAL A 40 6.94 11.34 -6.80
N LEU A 41 8.03 11.62 -6.06
CA LEU A 41 9.05 12.60 -6.46
C LEU A 41 9.57 12.36 -7.89
N LYS A 42 9.82 11.10 -8.26
CA LYS A 42 10.29 10.74 -9.61
C LYS A 42 9.29 11.11 -10.71
N ASN A 43 7.99 11.06 -10.44
CA ASN A 43 6.96 11.23 -11.47
C ASN A 43 6.30 12.62 -11.46
N SER A 44 6.23 13.28 -10.31
CA SER A 44 5.60 14.59 -10.14
C SER A 44 6.59 15.74 -9.94
N GLY A 45 7.84 15.44 -9.57
CA GLY A 45 8.82 16.46 -9.18
C GLY A 45 8.62 17.04 -7.77
N ILE A 46 7.52 16.73 -7.08
CA ILE A 46 7.23 17.21 -5.71
C ILE A 46 6.73 16.08 -4.80
N THR A 47 7.00 16.16 -3.49
CA THR A 47 6.60 15.13 -2.52
C THR A 47 5.24 15.37 -1.86
N GLU A 48 4.60 16.52 -2.09
CA GLU A 48 3.36 16.92 -1.39
C GLU A 48 2.23 15.89 -1.56
N TYR A 49 2.10 15.31 -2.75
CA TYR A 49 1.09 14.29 -3.05
C TYR A 49 1.38 12.90 -2.46
N THR A 50 2.52 12.71 -1.79
CA THR A 50 2.93 11.38 -1.30
C THR A 50 1.92 10.80 -0.31
N LYS A 51 1.37 11.64 0.58
CA LYS A 51 0.37 11.20 1.56
C LYS A 51 -0.93 10.78 0.87
N ASP A 52 -1.40 11.56 -0.09
CA ASP A 52 -2.66 11.29 -0.78
C ASP A 52 -2.58 10.05 -1.67
N VAL A 53 -1.47 9.89 -2.40
CA VAL A 53 -1.19 8.69 -3.18
C VAL A 53 -1.15 7.46 -2.29
N TYR A 54 -0.47 7.55 -1.14
CA TYR A 54 -0.40 6.46 -0.17
C TYR A 54 -1.81 6.08 0.34
N GLN A 55 -2.57 7.07 0.81
CA GLN A 55 -3.90 6.86 1.40
C GLN A 55 -4.90 6.33 0.37
N GLY A 56 -4.96 6.92 -0.81
CA GLY A 56 -5.83 6.47 -1.90
C GLY A 56 -5.53 5.04 -2.34
N ALA A 57 -4.25 4.69 -2.44
CA ALA A 57 -3.85 3.32 -2.77
C ALA A 57 -4.23 2.33 -1.65
N PHE A 58 -4.06 2.73 -0.38
CA PHE A 58 -4.37 1.88 0.76
C PHE A 58 -5.87 1.59 0.87
N LEU A 59 -6.70 2.63 0.76
CA LEU A 59 -8.16 2.53 0.73
C LEU A 59 -8.68 1.72 -0.45
N THR A 60 -7.92 1.64 -1.54
CA THR A 60 -8.29 0.86 -2.72
C THR A 60 -7.90 -0.62 -2.59
N VAL A 61 -6.72 -0.90 -2.02
CA VAL A 61 -6.16 -2.26 -1.89
C VAL A 61 -6.85 -3.05 -0.79
N LEU A 62 -7.08 -2.44 0.37
CA LEU A 62 -7.59 -3.15 1.54
C LEU A 62 -8.96 -3.82 1.26
N PRO A 63 -9.97 -3.13 0.69
CA PRO A 63 -11.25 -3.75 0.35
C PRO A 63 -11.15 -4.84 -0.72
N GLN A 64 -10.23 -4.70 -1.69
CA GLN A 64 -10.03 -5.71 -2.72
C GLN A 64 -9.42 -7.00 -2.17
N THR A 65 -8.55 -6.87 -1.17
CA THR A 65 -7.99 -8.02 -0.45
C THR A 65 -8.93 -8.58 0.61
N ALA A 66 -9.96 -7.82 0.98
CA ALA A 66 -11.00 -8.24 1.92
C ALA A 66 -12.12 -9.07 1.29
N LYS A 67 -12.39 -8.87 -0.01
CA LYS A 67 -13.29 -9.72 -0.80
C LYS A 67 -12.60 -11.08 -1.00
N ALA A 68 -12.87 -11.99 -0.06
CA ALA A 68 -12.11 -13.21 0.22
C ALA A 68 -11.86 -14.15 -0.98
N ASP A 69 -12.64 -14.07 -2.07
CA ASP A 69 -12.47 -14.96 -3.23
C ASP A 69 -11.44 -14.52 -4.27
N LYS A 70 -11.06 -13.24 -4.32
CA LYS A 70 -10.19 -12.75 -5.41
C LYS A 70 -8.70 -12.81 -5.09
N PHE A 71 -8.32 -13.06 -3.83
CA PHE A 71 -6.95 -12.95 -3.39
C PHE A 71 -6.43 -14.24 -2.73
N VAL A 72 -6.27 -15.30 -3.52
CA VAL A 72 -5.58 -16.52 -3.08
C VAL A 72 -4.06 -16.29 -3.17
N PRO A 73 -3.33 -16.17 -2.06
CA PRO A 73 -1.91 -15.83 -2.09
C PRO A 73 -1.06 -17.09 -2.31
N LYS A 74 -0.58 -17.30 -3.55
CA LYS A 74 0.38 -18.39 -3.87
C LYS A 74 1.84 -18.07 -3.49
N LYS A 75 2.18 -16.83 -3.12
CA LYS A 75 3.57 -16.38 -2.80
C LYS A 75 3.60 -15.34 -1.69
N ARG A 76 4.60 -15.44 -0.79
CA ARG A 76 4.81 -14.67 0.46
C ARG A 76 4.69 -13.14 0.38
N ASN A 77 4.87 -12.51 -0.80
CA ASN A 77 4.97 -11.04 -0.96
C ASN A 77 3.92 -10.42 -1.91
N ARG A 78 2.78 -11.09 -2.19
CA ARG A 78 1.82 -10.59 -3.20
C ARG A 78 1.11 -9.30 -2.76
N PHE A 79 0.85 -9.12 -1.46
CA PHE A 79 0.14 -7.94 -0.93
C PHE A 79 0.94 -6.65 -1.11
N THR A 80 2.19 -6.62 -0.63
CA THR A 80 3.09 -5.47 -0.81
C THR A 80 3.28 -5.11 -2.28
N ARG A 81 3.41 -6.10 -3.16
CA ARG A 81 3.54 -5.87 -4.61
C ARG A 81 2.27 -5.24 -5.18
N LEU A 82 1.10 -5.76 -4.80
CA LEU A 82 -0.20 -5.21 -5.20
C LEU A 82 -0.36 -3.77 -4.70
N PHE A 83 0.01 -3.51 -3.44
CA PHE A 83 -0.05 -2.18 -2.86
C PHE A 83 0.78 -1.17 -3.64
N ILE A 84 2.03 -1.51 -3.98
CA ILE A 84 2.89 -0.64 -4.81
C ILE A 84 2.30 -0.42 -6.20
N GLN A 85 1.69 -1.44 -6.82
CA GLN A 85 1.01 -1.27 -8.12
C GLN A 85 -0.16 -0.28 -8.02
N TYR A 86 -0.95 -0.35 -6.96
CA TYR A 86 -2.03 0.60 -6.72
C TYR A 86 -1.53 2.01 -6.42
N CYS A 87 -0.40 2.16 -5.73
CA CYS A 87 0.25 3.46 -5.55
C CYS A 87 0.62 4.07 -6.90
N LYS A 88 1.21 3.28 -7.81
CA LYS A 88 1.50 3.74 -9.18
C LYS A 88 0.24 4.13 -9.93
N LYS A 89 -0.80 3.30 -9.91
CA LYS A 89 -2.07 3.60 -10.58
C LYS A 89 -2.75 4.86 -10.02
N GLN A 90 -2.68 5.06 -8.71
CA GLN A 90 -3.24 6.26 -8.06
C GLN A 90 -2.43 7.50 -8.42
N MET A 91 -1.11 7.39 -8.44
CA MET A 91 -0.19 8.42 -8.91
C MET A 91 -0.49 8.79 -10.37
N ASP A 92 -0.60 7.81 -11.28
CA ASP A 92 -0.93 8.08 -12.69
C ASP A 92 -2.23 8.87 -12.81
N ARG A 93 -3.27 8.53 -12.05
CA ARG A 93 -4.54 9.28 -12.02
C ARG A 93 -4.39 10.73 -11.54
N CYS A 94 -3.49 10.99 -10.61
CA CYS A 94 -3.25 12.35 -10.10
C CYS A 94 -2.41 13.20 -11.07
N PHE A 95 -1.55 12.60 -11.90
CA PHE A 95 -0.60 13.33 -12.76
C PHE A 95 -0.92 13.29 -14.28
N THR A 96 -1.87 12.47 -14.74
CA THR A 96 -2.30 12.48 -16.16
C THR A 96 -3.35 13.55 -16.49
N THR A 97 -3.87 14.30 -15.52
CA THR A 97 -4.81 15.40 -15.76
C THR A 97 -4.15 16.74 -16.12
N GLU A 98 -2.82 16.86 -16.10
CA GLU A 98 -2.09 18.12 -16.39
C GLU A 98 -1.37 18.14 -17.76
N LYS A 99 -1.53 17.10 -18.59
CA LYS A 99 -1.03 17.13 -19.98
C LYS A 99 -2.19 17.30 -20.96
N LEU A 100 -2.74 18.51 -21.02
CA LEU A 100 -3.59 18.99 -22.12
C LEU A 100 -2.87 20.13 -22.83
#